data_AF-A0A5C6SFE2-F1
#
_entry.id   AF-A0A5C6SFE2-F1
#
_cell.length_a   1.000
_cell.length_b   1.000
_cell.length_c   1.000
_cell.angle_alpha   90.00
_cell.angle_beta   90.00
_cell.angle_gamma   90.00
#
_symmetry.space_group_name_H-M   'P 1'
#
loop_
_entity.id
_entity.type
_entity.pdbx_description
1 polymer ?
#
loop_
_entity_poly.entity_id
_entity_poly.type
_entity_poly.pdbx_seq_one_letter_code
_entity_poly.pdbx_strand_id
1 'polypeptide(L)'
;MEAQTEHPGGVACKRTSIQKGGWIMVPALRKLHRIGLWLRNSPIHSDAWDERIKLRLGIDNDTRWNSWHSMIDNLIRKKQQVKQFLLDYDKALGDNILTSSDWDYLEKTHAFLQPFTSTTLWAQGVTATLSQNLMIMDILLRHYEQKKELYEAEETHDPLMLHSIDMGWFVLDKYYALSGESPIYVTALLLDPSKRARYLEINWKGEWAEAAIRDALSIWEEEYKMAPTLEPAQALSETVRSQQGHSN
;
A
#
# COMPACT_ATOMS: atom_id res chain seq x y z
N MET A 1 -17.21 -0.45 15.15
CA MET A 1 -15.75 -0.23 14.99
C MET A 1 -15.15 -0.09 16.38
N GLU A 2 -15.00 -1.21 17.07
CA GLU A 2 -14.29 -1.28 18.36
C GLU A 2 -12.87 -1.74 18.06
N ALA A 3 -11.91 -0.83 18.21
CA ALA A 3 -10.52 -1.17 18.43
C ALA A 3 -10.05 -0.30 19.59
N GLN A 4 -10.11 -0.87 20.79
CA GLN A 4 -9.31 -0.44 21.92
C GLN A 4 -8.22 -1.50 22.12
N THR A 5 -7.00 -1.08 22.43
CA THR A 5 -6.24 -1.65 23.55
C THR A 5 -5.19 -0.65 24.02
N GLU A 6 -5.18 -0.46 25.33
CA GLU A 6 -4.18 0.27 26.10
C GLU A 6 -2.78 -0.31 25.88
N HIS A 7 -1.76 0.55 25.86
CA HIS A 7 -0.35 0.17 25.74
C HIS A 7 0.25 -0.26 27.09
N PRO A 8 0.88 -1.45 27.19
CA PRO A 8 1.91 -1.70 28.18
C PRO A 8 3.29 -1.83 27.54
N GLY A 9 4.23 -1.02 28.03
CA GLY A 9 5.65 -1.37 28.22
C GLY A 9 6.43 -1.93 27.03
N GLY A 10 7.23 -1.07 26.39
CA GLY A 10 8.22 -1.49 25.40
C GLY A 10 9.25 -2.47 25.95
N VAL A 11 9.29 -3.68 25.39
CA VAL A 11 10.39 -4.62 25.54
C VAL A 11 11.25 -4.56 24.28
N ALA A 12 12.46 -4.02 24.42
CA ALA A 12 13.44 -3.95 23.34
C ALA A 12 13.98 -5.35 23.00
N CYS A 13 13.44 -5.96 21.94
CA CYS A 13 13.99 -7.20 21.39
C CYS A 13 15.17 -6.86 20.46
N LYS A 14 16.37 -7.30 20.85
CA LYS A 14 17.62 -7.12 20.12
C LYS A 14 17.52 -7.78 18.74
N ARG A 15 17.67 -6.98 17.67
CA ARG A 15 17.72 -7.42 16.27
C ARG A 15 19.02 -8.18 16.02
N THR A 16 18.91 -9.49 15.80
CA THR A 16 19.99 -10.29 15.23
C THR A 16 19.86 -10.26 13.70
N SER A 17 20.93 -9.79 13.06
CA SER A 17 21.12 -9.62 11.62
C SER A 17 21.03 -10.93 10.84
N ILE A 18 19.99 -11.08 10.01
CA ILE A 18 19.97 -11.25 8.52
C ILE A 18 18.51 -10.94 8.15
N GLN A 19 18.23 -9.73 7.66
CA GLN A 19 16.87 -9.26 7.39
C GLN A 19 16.38 -9.84 6.04
N LYS A 20 16.08 -11.13 6.01
CA LYS A 20 15.38 -11.79 4.90
C LYS A 20 13.89 -11.45 4.99
N GLY A 21 13.29 -10.99 3.89
CA GLY A 21 11.88 -10.57 3.85
C GLY A 21 10.92 -11.66 4.34
N GLY A 22 9.86 -11.28 5.06
CA GLY A 22 8.89 -12.23 5.66
C GLY A 22 8.23 -13.17 4.65
N TRP A 23 8.16 -12.77 3.38
CA TRP A 23 7.67 -13.59 2.27
C TRP A 23 8.47 -14.88 2.05
N ILE A 24 9.74 -14.94 2.49
CA ILE A 24 10.56 -16.16 2.39
C ILE A 24 9.97 -17.29 3.23
N MET A 25 9.22 -16.98 4.29
CA MET A 25 8.56 -17.99 5.12
C MET A 25 7.28 -18.52 4.49
N VAL A 26 6.70 -17.80 3.52
CA VAL A 26 5.50 -18.17 2.78
C VAL A 26 5.88 -19.02 1.56
N PRO A 27 5.53 -20.33 1.52
CA PRO A 27 6.01 -21.22 0.46
C PRO A 27 5.65 -20.74 -0.95
N ALA A 28 4.40 -20.32 -1.16
CA ALA A 28 3.92 -19.88 -2.47
C ALA A 28 4.71 -18.68 -3.01
N LEU A 29 4.92 -17.64 -2.19
CA LEU A 29 5.69 -16.45 -2.57
C LEU A 29 7.16 -16.80 -2.81
N ARG A 30 7.76 -17.62 -1.94
CA ARG A 30 9.14 -18.07 -2.11
C ARG A 30 9.35 -18.84 -3.41
N LYS A 31 8.43 -19.73 -3.77
CA LYS A 31 8.48 -20.47 -5.03
C LYS A 31 8.33 -19.55 -6.23
N LEU A 32 7.36 -18.62 -6.19
CA LEU A 32 7.15 -17.64 -7.24
C LEU A 32 8.39 -16.77 -7.50
N HIS A 33 9.01 -16.25 -6.43
CA HIS A 33 10.26 -15.50 -6.51
C HIS A 33 11.37 -16.32 -7.20
N ARG A 34 11.53 -17.59 -6.81
CA ARG A 34 12.54 -18.48 -7.40
C ARG A 34 12.27 -18.77 -8.88
N ILE A 35 11.02 -18.94 -9.28
CA ILE A 35 10.63 -19.05 -10.70
C ILE A 35 11.03 -17.77 -11.44
N GLY A 36 10.73 -16.59 -10.89
CA GLY A 36 11.13 -15.30 -11.46
C GLY A 36 12.66 -15.17 -11.63
N LEU A 37 13.44 -15.57 -10.61
CA LEU A 37 14.90 -15.59 -10.70
C LEU A 37 15.41 -16.62 -11.73
N TRP A 38 14.81 -17.80 -11.80
CA TRP A 38 15.20 -18.85 -12.73
C TRP A 38 15.00 -18.43 -14.19
N LEU A 39 13.91 -17.71 -14.47
CA LEU A 39 13.66 -17.09 -15.79
C LEU A 39 14.66 -15.97 -16.08
N ARG A 40 14.93 -15.10 -15.11
CA ARG A 40 15.82 -13.95 -15.28
C ARG A 40 17.28 -14.33 -15.50
N ASN A 41 17.75 -15.36 -14.81
CA ASN A 41 19.17 -15.71 -14.76
C ASN A 41 19.63 -16.52 -15.99
N SER A 42 18.73 -16.93 -16.88
CA SER A 42 19.05 -17.72 -18.07
C SER A 42 18.32 -17.17 -19.30
N PRO A 43 19.04 -16.66 -20.32
CA PRO A 43 18.44 -16.23 -21.57
C PRO A 43 17.60 -17.33 -22.22
N ILE A 44 18.06 -18.58 -22.14
CA ILE A 44 17.36 -19.76 -22.70
C ILE A 44 15.97 -19.92 -22.07
N HIS A 45 15.86 -19.77 -20.74
CA HIS A 45 14.58 -19.91 -20.05
C HIS A 45 13.68 -18.71 -20.31
N SER A 46 14.25 -17.50 -20.35
CA SER A 46 13.52 -16.27 -20.68
C SER A 46 12.94 -16.31 -22.10
N ASP A 47 13.74 -16.75 -23.07
CA ASP A 47 13.32 -16.84 -24.48
C ASP A 47 12.22 -17.91 -24.65
N ALA A 48 12.39 -19.08 -24.02
CA ALA A 48 11.37 -20.14 -24.02
C ALA A 48 10.05 -19.70 -23.35
N TRP A 49 10.14 -18.89 -22.28
CA TRP A 49 8.98 -18.28 -21.64
C TRP A 49 8.29 -17.27 -22.56
N ASP A 50 9.05 -16.33 -23.14
CA ASP A 50 8.52 -15.28 -23.99
C ASP A 50 7.87 -15.85 -25.26
N GLU A 51 8.44 -16.91 -25.85
CA GLU A 51 7.86 -17.60 -27.01
C GLU A 51 6.48 -18.20 -26.71
N ARG A 52 6.34 -18.85 -25.55
CA ARG A 52 5.13 -19.61 -25.20
C ARG A 52 4.05 -18.78 -24.54
N ILE A 53 4.43 -17.91 -23.61
CA ILE A 53 3.50 -17.19 -22.73
C ILE A 53 3.24 -15.78 -23.27
N LYS A 54 4.19 -15.19 -24.00
CA LYS A 54 4.10 -13.86 -24.64
C LYS A 54 3.80 -12.72 -23.66
N LEU A 55 4.06 -12.96 -22.38
CA LEU A 55 3.85 -12.02 -21.29
C LEU A 55 4.97 -12.25 -20.28
N ARG A 56 5.80 -11.23 -20.07
CA ARG A 56 6.89 -11.32 -19.09
C ARG A 56 6.32 -11.48 -17.69
N LEU A 57 6.86 -12.44 -16.93
CA LEU A 57 6.43 -12.64 -15.55
C LEU A 57 6.71 -11.41 -14.69
N GLY A 58 7.86 -10.77 -14.89
CA GLY A 58 8.37 -9.72 -14.01
C GLY A 58 9.15 -10.31 -12.83
N ILE A 59 9.64 -9.42 -11.96
CA ILE A 59 10.37 -9.78 -10.74
C ILE A 59 9.77 -8.97 -9.61
N ASP A 60 9.58 -9.63 -8.47
CA ASP A 60 9.14 -8.99 -7.25
C ASP A 60 10.21 -8.06 -6.66
N ASN A 61 9.79 -7.27 -5.68
CA ASN A 61 10.69 -6.43 -4.92
C ASN A 61 10.35 -6.60 -3.44
N ASP A 62 11.39 -6.75 -2.61
CA ASP A 62 11.25 -7.01 -1.17
C ASP A 62 10.39 -5.99 -0.43
N THR A 63 10.32 -4.75 -0.92
CA THR A 63 9.64 -3.64 -0.25
C THR A 63 8.46 -3.05 -1.03
N ARG A 64 8.22 -3.46 -2.28
CA ARG A 64 7.16 -2.88 -3.11
C ARG A 64 6.06 -3.89 -3.43
N TRP A 65 4.90 -3.72 -2.79
CA TRP A 65 3.71 -4.54 -3.04
C TRP A 65 3.26 -4.52 -4.52
N ASN A 66 3.53 -3.44 -5.25
CA ASN A 66 3.10 -3.28 -6.65
C ASN A 66 3.82 -4.30 -7.54
N SER A 67 5.11 -4.53 -7.28
CA SER A 67 5.90 -5.52 -8.03
C SER A 67 5.38 -6.93 -7.79
N TRP A 68 5.06 -7.27 -6.53
CA TRP A 68 4.42 -8.55 -6.21
C TRP A 68 3.06 -8.70 -6.87
N HIS A 69 2.18 -7.70 -6.76
CA HIS A 69 0.86 -7.73 -7.39
C HIS A 69 0.97 -7.90 -8.91
N SER A 70 1.82 -7.13 -9.60
CA SER A 70 2.03 -7.26 -11.04
C SER A 70 2.61 -8.63 -11.44
N MET A 71 3.54 -9.17 -10.66
CA MET A 71 4.12 -10.49 -10.91
C MET A 71 3.05 -11.58 -10.81
N ILE A 72 2.21 -11.52 -9.78
CA ILE A 72 1.11 -12.48 -9.58
C ILE A 72 0.01 -12.29 -10.63
N ASP A 73 -0.34 -11.05 -10.99
CA ASP A 73 -1.32 -10.74 -12.05
C ASP A 73 -0.89 -11.36 -13.39
N ASN A 74 0.36 -11.18 -13.80
CA ASN A 74 0.90 -11.79 -15.01
C ASN A 74 0.85 -13.33 -14.98
N LEU A 75 1.15 -13.91 -13.82
CA LEU A 75 1.09 -15.35 -13.58
C LEU A 75 -0.33 -15.89 -13.74
N ILE A 76 -1.33 -15.20 -13.17
CA ILE A 76 -2.75 -15.59 -13.19
C ILE A 76 -3.35 -15.40 -14.58
N ARG A 77 -3.05 -14.31 -15.29
CA ARG A 77 -3.55 -14.02 -16.65
C ARG A 77 -3.26 -15.12 -17.66
N LYS A 78 -2.16 -15.86 -17.45
CA LYS A 78 -1.72 -16.97 -18.30
C LYS A 78 -1.69 -18.30 -17.53
N LYS A 79 -2.52 -18.46 -16.49
CA LYS A 79 -2.49 -19.59 -15.54
C LYS A 79 -2.38 -20.96 -16.21
N GLN A 80 -3.15 -21.23 -17.25
CA GLN A 80 -3.10 -22.52 -17.96
C GLN A 80 -1.78 -22.74 -18.69
N GLN A 81 -1.31 -21.75 -19.45
CA GLN A 81 -0.04 -21.82 -20.17
C GLN A 81 1.14 -21.92 -19.21
N VAL A 82 1.11 -21.15 -18.12
CA VAL A 82 2.14 -21.18 -17.07
C VAL A 82 2.17 -22.53 -16.39
N LYS A 83 1.02 -23.09 -15.99
CA LYS A 83 0.97 -24.43 -15.39
C LYS A 83 1.62 -25.48 -16.29
N GLN A 84 1.27 -25.49 -17.58
CA GLN A 84 1.89 -26.43 -18.52
C GLN A 84 3.39 -26.17 -18.67
N PHE A 85 3.81 -24.92 -18.77
CA PHE A 85 5.23 -24.57 -18.87
C PHE A 85 6.02 -25.05 -17.64
N LEU A 86 5.51 -24.82 -16.42
CA LEU A 86 6.19 -25.26 -15.19
C LEU A 86 6.27 -26.79 -15.10
N LEU A 87 5.28 -27.52 -15.62
CA LEU A 87 5.32 -28.99 -15.70
C LEU A 87 6.37 -29.49 -16.69
N ASP A 88 6.52 -28.82 -17.83
CA ASP A 88 7.52 -29.21 -18.85
C ASP A 88 8.97 -29.00 -18.36
N TYR A 89 9.17 -28.16 -17.34
CA TYR A 89 10.45 -27.89 -16.68
C TYR A 89 10.51 -28.43 -15.24
N ASP A 90 9.71 -29.45 -14.92
CA ASP A 90 9.60 -30.00 -13.55
C ASP A 90 10.96 -30.39 -12.94
N LYS A 91 11.82 -31.06 -13.72
CA LYS A 91 13.17 -31.47 -13.31
C LYS A 91 14.09 -30.30 -13.00
N ALA A 92 13.94 -29.19 -13.72
CA ALA A 92 14.77 -28.00 -13.53
C ALA A 92 14.31 -27.15 -12.34
N LEU A 93 12.99 -27.12 -12.10
CA LEU A 93 12.38 -26.35 -11.01
C LEU A 93 12.38 -27.10 -9.68
N GLY A 94 12.35 -28.43 -9.69
CA GLY A 94 12.35 -29.29 -8.50
C GLY A 94 11.23 -28.90 -7.54
N ASP A 95 11.59 -28.64 -6.28
CA ASP A 95 10.64 -28.27 -5.22
C ASP A 95 9.96 -26.90 -5.42
N ASN A 96 10.36 -26.14 -6.45
CA ASN A 96 9.82 -24.81 -6.72
C ASN A 96 8.56 -24.81 -7.59
N ILE A 97 8.07 -25.98 -8.01
CA ILE A 97 6.80 -26.10 -8.72
C ILE A 97 5.64 -25.67 -7.80
N LEU A 98 4.75 -24.84 -8.35
CA LEU A 98 3.57 -24.34 -7.66
C LEU A 98 2.50 -25.44 -7.57
N THR A 99 2.14 -25.82 -6.34
CA THR A 99 1.05 -26.76 -6.06
C THR A 99 -0.31 -26.08 -6.18
N SER A 100 -1.40 -26.85 -6.18
CA SER A 100 -2.75 -26.29 -6.17
C SER A 100 -3.01 -25.33 -5.00
N SER A 101 -2.46 -25.63 -3.81
CA SER A 101 -2.55 -24.74 -2.65
C SER A 101 -1.73 -23.46 -2.83
N ASP A 102 -0.57 -23.54 -3.50
CA ASP A 102 0.23 -22.34 -3.80
C ASP A 102 -0.54 -21.42 -4.75
N TRP A 103 -1.19 -21.97 -5.78
CA TRP A 103 -2.02 -21.20 -6.71
C TRP A 103 -3.19 -20.51 -6.00
N ASP A 104 -3.91 -21.23 -5.14
CA ASP A 104 -5.01 -20.67 -4.35
C ASP A 104 -4.55 -19.52 -3.46
N TYR A 105 -3.43 -19.69 -2.75
CA TYR A 105 -2.85 -18.63 -1.91
C TYR A 105 -2.41 -17.40 -2.74
N LEU A 106 -1.80 -17.62 -3.91
CA LEU A 106 -1.40 -16.52 -4.80
C LEU A 106 -2.62 -15.75 -5.33
N GLU A 107 -3.71 -16.44 -5.66
CA GLU A 107 -4.96 -15.81 -6.09
C GLU A 107 -5.61 -14.98 -4.97
N LYS A 108 -5.64 -15.50 -3.75
CA LYS A 108 -6.08 -14.77 -2.55
C LYS A 108 -5.19 -13.55 -2.28
N THR A 109 -3.87 -13.71 -2.38
CA THR A 109 -2.90 -12.62 -2.21
C THR A 109 -3.07 -11.54 -3.27
N HIS A 110 -3.27 -11.92 -4.54
CA HIS A 110 -3.54 -10.99 -5.63
C HIS A 110 -4.82 -10.19 -5.37
N ALA A 111 -5.92 -10.87 -5.03
CA ALA A 111 -7.18 -10.23 -4.70
C ALA A 111 -7.05 -9.29 -3.48
N PHE A 112 -6.22 -9.65 -2.50
CA PHE A 112 -5.94 -8.81 -1.34
C PHE A 112 -5.12 -7.57 -1.69
N LEU A 113 -4.11 -7.69 -2.56
CA LEU A 113 -3.21 -6.59 -2.94
C LEU A 113 -3.81 -5.64 -4.00
N GLN A 114 -4.94 -6.00 -4.62
CA GLN A 114 -5.54 -5.21 -5.68
C GLN A 114 -5.94 -3.78 -5.23
N PRO A 115 -6.59 -3.56 -4.07
CA PRO A 115 -6.87 -2.20 -3.59
C PRO A 115 -5.60 -1.40 -3.33
N PHE A 116 -4.54 -2.00 -2.77
CA PHE A 116 -3.26 -1.33 -2.55
C PHE A 116 -2.64 -0.82 -3.84
N THR A 117 -2.63 -1.66 -4.87
CA THR A 117 -2.08 -1.28 -6.17
C THR A 117 -2.89 -0.13 -6.78
N SER A 118 -4.21 -0.20 -6.64
CA SER A 118 -5.14 0.80 -7.18
C SER A 118 -5.02 2.14 -6.46
N THR A 119 -5.00 2.15 -5.13
CA THR A 119 -4.85 3.37 -4.32
C THR A 119 -3.47 3.98 -4.48
N THR A 120 -2.43 3.14 -4.54
CA THR A 120 -1.06 3.60 -4.78
C THR A 120 -0.94 4.28 -6.15
N LEU A 121 -1.50 3.68 -7.20
CA LEU A 121 -1.49 4.28 -8.53
C LEU A 121 -2.23 5.63 -8.56
N TRP A 122 -3.34 5.72 -7.82
CA TRP A 122 -4.10 6.96 -7.66
C TRP A 122 -3.29 8.05 -6.93
N ALA A 123 -2.53 7.68 -5.89
CA ALA A 123 -1.73 8.60 -5.08
C ALA A 123 -0.33 8.92 -5.64
N GLN A 124 0.08 8.33 -6.77
CA GLN A 124 1.41 8.53 -7.36
C GLN A 124 1.45 9.58 -8.49
N GLY A 125 0.33 10.24 -8.79
CA GLY A 125 0.22 11.26 -9.83
C GLY A 125 0.64 12.66 -9.40
N VAL A 126 0.85 13.57 -10.36
CA VAL A 126 1.10 15.00 -10.11
C VAL A 126 -0.08 15.68 -9.40
N THR A 127 -1.26 15.08 -9.49
CA THR A 127 -2.49 15.53 -8.82
C THR A 127 -2.69 14.90 -7.44
N ALA A 128 -1.69 14.19 -6.89
CA ALA A 128 -1.79 13.60 -5.56
C ALA A 128 -1.83 14.71 -4.50
N THR A 129 -2.87 14.69 -3.66
CA THR A 129 -3.06 15.69 -2.61
C THR A 129 -2.95 15.05 -1.24
N LEU A 130 -2.50 15.84 -0.25
CA LEU A 130 -2.42 15.38 1.13
C LEU A 130 -3.78 14.94 1.68
N SER A 131 -4.88 15.55 1.21
CA SER A 131 -6.26 15.17 1.54
C SER A 131 -6.64 13.75 1.11
N GLN A 132 -5.90 13.13 0.18
CA GLN A 132 -6.13 11.75 -0.25
C GLN A 132 -5.53 10.73 0.72
N ASN A 133 -4.53 11.10 1.51
CA ASN A 133 -3.79 10.13 2.33
C ASN A 133 -4.69 9.45 3.38
N LEU A 134 -5.42 10.23 4.19
CA LEU A 134 -6.36 9.67 5.18
C LEU A 134 -7.45 8.83 4.51
N MET A 135 -7.97 9.30 3.37
CA MET A 135 -8.96 8.56 2.59
C MET A 135 -8.43 7.20 2.12
N ILE A 136 -7.19 7.14 1.63
CA ILE A 136 -6.57 5.89 1.22
C ILE A 136 -6.41 4.97 2.42
N MET A 137 -5.95 5.50 3.56
CA MET A 137 -5.80 4.69 4.77
C MET A 137 -7.15 4.13 5.26
N ASP A 138 -8.22 4.94 5.26
CA ASP A 138 -9.58 4.50 5.62
C ASP A 138 -10.09 3.39 4.69
N ILE A 139 -9.88 3.54 3.37
CA ILE A 139 -10.24 2.52 2.37
C ILE A 139 -9.48 1.22 2.63
N LEU A 140 -8.18 1.32 2.93
CA LEU A 140 -7.35 0.14 3.18
C LEU A 140 -7.73 -0.54 4.50
N LEU A 141 -7.98 0.21 5.58
CA LEU A 141 -8.46 -0.32 6.86
C LEU A 141 -9.78 -1.07 6.67
N ARG A 142 -10.77 -0.46 6.02
CA ARG A 142 -12.03 -1.14 5.70
C ARG A 142 -11.82 -2.42 4.87
N HIS A 143 -10.89 -2.41 3.92
CA HIS A 143 -10.56 -3.61 3.13
C HIS A 143 -9.96 -4.72 4.00
N TYR A 144 -9.07 -4.39 4.95
CA TYR A 144 -8.57 -5.39 5.89
C TYR A 144 -9.69 -5.97 6.77
N GLU A 145 -10.59 -5.14 7.32
CA GLU A 145 -11.71 -5.60 8.16
C GLU A 145 -12.58 -6.60 7.39
N GLN A 146 -12.99 -6.22 6.17
CA GLN A 146 -13.79 -7.08 5.30
C GLN A 146 -13.10 -8.40 4.96
N LYS A 147 -11.79 -8.37 4.73
CA LYS A 147 -11.02 -9.59 4.44
C LYS A 147 -10.77 -10.43 5.68
N LYS A 148 -10.63 -9.82 6.85
CA LYS A 148 -10.55 -10.54 8.13
C LYS A 148 -11.84 -11.30 8.40
N GLU A 149 -12.99 -10.62 8.33
CA GLU A 149 -14.31 -11.25 8.49
C GLU A 149 -14.51 -12.41 7.49
N LEU A 150 -14.12 -12.20 6.23
CA LEU A 150 -14.18 -13.25 5.20
C LEU A 150 -13.37 -14.49 5.58
N TYR A 151 -12.12 -14.35 6.03
CA TYR A 151 -11.28 -15.52 6.34
C TYR A 151 -11.48 -16.05 7.77
N GLU A 152 -12.24 -15.37 8.63
CA GLU A 152 -12.68 -15.88 9.93
C GLU A 152 -13.93 -16.78 9.80
N ALA A 153 -14.78 -16.54 8.81
CA ALA A 153 -15.96 -17.36 8.55
C ALA A 153 -15.62 -18.84 8.30
N GLU A 154 -16.45 -19.75 8.83
CA GLU A 154 -16.20 -21.20 8.79
C GLU A 154 -16.00 -21.75 7.37
N GLU A 155 -16.75 -21.24 6.39
CA GLU A 155 -16.71 -21.72 5.00
C GLU A 155 -15.40 -21.35 4.27
N THR A 156 -14.79 -20.24 4.65
CA THR A 156 -13.63 -19.64 3.97
C THR A 156 -12.41 -19.53 4.88
N HIS A 157 -12.41 -20.29 5.98
CA HIS A 157 -11.40 -20.19 7.01
C HIS A 157 -9.99 -20.45 6.48
N ASP A 158 -9.10 -19.47 6.61
CA ASP A 158 -7.72 -19.56 6.15
C ASP A 158 -6.75 -18.91 7.16
N PRO A 159 -6.14 -19.71 8.06
CA PRO A 159 -5.21 -19.20 9.08
C PRO A 159 -4.00 -18.46 8.52
N LEU A 160 -3.52 -18.85 7.32
CA LEU A 160 -2.34 -18.23 6.73
C LEU A 160 -2.68 -16.83 6.19
N MET A 161 -3.85 -16.68 5.58
CA MET A 161 -4.37 -15.36 5.19
C MET A 161 -4.65 -14.49 6.40
N LEU A 162 -5.30 -15.02 7.44
CA LEU A 162 -5.58 -14.27 8.67
C LEU A 162 -4.30 -13.74 9.32
N HIS A 163 -3.28 -14.60 9.49
CA HIS A 163 -2.01 -14.16 10.03
C HIS A 163 -1.35 -13.06 9.19
N SER A 164 -1.43 -13.17 7.86
CA SER A 164 -0.89 -12.16 6.94
C SER A 164 -1.65 -10.82 7.04
N ILE A 165 -2.97 -10.90 7.20
CA ILE A 165 -3.87 -9.76 7.39
C ILE A 165 -3.58 -9.06 8.72
N ASP A 166 -3.49 -9.79 9.83
CA ASP A 166 -3.20 -9.22 11.15
C ASP A 166 -1.82 -8.53 11.17
N MET A 167 -0.81 -9.14 10.56
CA MET A 167 0.52 -8.54 10.45
C MET A 167 0.51 -7.26 9.60
N GLY A 168 -0.26 -7.25 8.51
CA GLY A 168 -0.44 -6.05 7.68
C GLY A 168 -1.23 -4.95 8.38
N TRP A 169 -2.30 -5.32 9.09
CA TRP A 169 -3.13 -4.42 9.89
C TRP A 169 -2.29 -3.67 10.91
N PHE A 170 -1.47 -4.40 11.68
CA PHE A 170 -0.61 -3.81 12.70
C PHE A 170 0.30 -2.70 12.14
N VAL A 171 0.81 -2.89 10.91
CA VAL A 171 1.64 -1.88 10.24
C VAL A 171 0.78 -0.69 9.80
N LEU A 172 -0.38 -0.92 9.19
CA LEU A 172 -1.27 0.15 8.74
C LEU A 172 -1.80 0.99 9.91
N ASP A 173 -2.24 0.34 10.99
CA ASP A 173 -2.73 0.96 12.22
C ASP A 173 -1.66 1.84 12.86
N LYS A 174 -0.41 1.37 12.91
CA LYS A 174 0.72 2.19 13.36
C LYS A 174 0.84 3.50 12.56
N TYR A 175 0.80 3.43 11.22
CA TYR A 175 0.94 4.64 10.40
C TYR A 175 -0.30 5.53 10.46
N TYR A 176 -1.48 4.93 10.64
CA TYR A 176 -2.71 5.68 10.88
C TYR A 176 -2.63 6.46 12.19
N ALA A 177 -2.18 5.85 13.28
CA ALA A 177 -1.96 6.52 14.56
C ALA A 177 -0.96 7.68 14.44
N LEU A 178 0.15 7.48 13.73
CA LEU A 178 1.13 8.55 13.44
C LEU A 178 0.53 9.71 12.64
N SER A 179 -0.46 9.44 11.78
CA SER A 179 -1.15 10.51 11.05
C SER A 179 -1.99 11.40 11.97
N GLY A 180 -2.44 10.87 13.11
CA GLY A 180 -3.16 11.63 14.13
C GLY A 180 -2.25 12.54 14.98
N GLU A 181 -0.93 12.33 14.98
CA GLU A 181 0.01 13.21 15.71
C GLU A 181 0.12 14.61 15.08
N SER A 182 -0.23 14.73 13.79
CA SER A 182 -0.20 15.99 13.06
C SER A 182 -1.59 16.35 12.54
N PRO A 183 -2.20 17.44 13.01
CA PRO A 183 -3.49 17.88 12.52
C PRO A 183 -3.49 18.32 11.04
N ILE A 184 -2.32 18.45 10.40
CA ILE A 184 -2.17 18.84 8.98
C ILE A 184 -2.96 17.91 8.04
N TYR A 185 -2.98 16.60 8.31
CA TYR A 185 -3.73 15.64 7.48
C TYR A 185 -5.24 15.90 7.52
N VAL A 186 -5.76 16.22 8.70
CA VAL A 186 -7.17 16.56 8.91
C VAL A 186 -7.47 17.93 8.30
N THR A 187 -6.61 18.93 8.51
CA THR A 187 -6.75 20.25 7.91
C THR A 187 -6.80 20.18 6.38
N ALA A 188 -5.91 19.41 5.75
CA ALA A 188 -5.92 19.20 4.31
C ALA A 188 -7.24 18.59 3.81
N LEU A 189 -7.80 17.65 4.57
CA LEU A 189 -9.09 17.03 4.28
C LEU A 189 -10.26 18.04 4.40
N LEU A 190 -10.23 18.90 5.41
CA LEU A 190 -11.24 19.94 5.65
C LEU A 190 -11.21 21.03 4.57
N LEU A 191 -10.02 21.39 4.09
CA LEU A 191 -9.82 22.36 3.01
C LEU A 191 -10.25 21.82 1.63
N ASP A 192 -10.40 20.51 1.47
CA ASP A 192 -10.84 19.89 0.23
C ASP A 192 -12.36 20.10 0.03
N PRO A 193 -12.79 20.85 -1.01
CA PRO A 193 -14.19 21.16 -1.22
C PRO A 193 -15.09 19.94 -1.42
N SER A 194 -14.53 18.82 -1.90
CA SER A 194 -15.26 17.58 -2.17
C SER A 194 -15.55 16.76 -0.92
N LYS A 195 -14.79 16.97 0.17
CA LYS A 195 -14.84 16.14 1.39
C LYS A 195 -15.38 16.93 2.58
N ARG A 196 -14.65 17.98 2.98
CA ARG A 196 -14.96 18.85 4.13
C ARG A 196 -15.25 18.03 5.42
N ALA A 197 -15.89 18.66 6.40
CA ALA A 197 -16.26 18.00 7.67
C ALA A 197 -17.18 16.78 7.48
N ARG A 198 -18.04 16.79 6.44
CA ARG A 198 -18.97 15.69 6.14
C ARG A 198 -18.27 14.34 5.96
N TYR A 199 -17.05 14.32 5.43
CA TYR A 199 -16.30 13.08 5.31
C TYR A 199 -15.98 12.46 6.68
N LEU A 200 -15.54 13.28 7.64
CA LEU A 200 -15.17 12.84 8.98
C LEU A 200 -16.41 12.35 9.74
N GLU A 201 -17.52 13.07 9.64
CA GLU A 201 -18.79 12.71 10.28
C GLU A 201 -19.34 11.34 9.84
N ILE A 202 -19.07 10.94 8.58
CA ILE A 202 -19.55 9.67 8.02
C ILE A 202 -18.60 8.52 8.34
N ASN A 203 -17.28 8.75 8.24
CA ASN A 203 -16.30 7.66 8.30
C ASN A 203 -15.69 7.47 9.69
N TRP A 204 -15.71 8.49 10.54
CA TRP A 204 -15.07 8.46 11.86
C TRP A 204 -16.12 8.46 12.97
N LYS A 205 -15.72 8.05 14.17
CA LYS A 205 -16.56 8.19 15.37
C LYS A 205 -16.75 9.67 15.68
N GLY A 206 -17.94 10.05 16.16
CA GLY A 206 -18.29 11.45 16.45
C GLY A 206 -17.26 12.16 17.33
N GLU A 207 -16.87 11.55 18.45
CA GLU A 207 -15.87 12.13 19.38
C GLU A 207 -14.51 12.39 18.71
N TRP A 208 -14.08 11.51 17.81
CA TRP A 208 -12.80 11.62 17.11
C TRP A 208 -12.86 12.68 16.01
N ALA A 209 -13.96 12.70 15.26
CA ALA A 209 -14.20 13.73 14.24
C ALA A 209 -14.23 15.12 14.87
N GLU A 210 -14.93 15.28 16.00
CA GLU A 210 -15.01 16.55 16.72
C GLU A 210 -13.64 17.00 17.27
N ALA A 211 -12.87 16.10 17.86
CA ALA A 211 -11.52 16.41 18.34
C ALA A 211 -10.60 16.85 17.18
N ALA A 212 -10.57 16.08 16.10
CA ALA A 212 -9.76 16.37 14.92
C ALA A 212 -10.14 17.71 14.27
N ILE A 213 -11.43 18.06 14.21
CA ILE A 213 -11.89 19.35 13.71
C ILE A 213 -11.45 20.50 14.63
N ARG A 214 -11.53 20.33 15.95
CA ARG A 214 -11.06 21.35 16.91
C ARG A 214 -9.56 21.61 16.75
N ASP A 215 -8.76 20.56 16.63
CA ASP A 215 -7.30 20.68 16.49
C ASP A 215 -6.93 21.40 15.19
N ALA A 216 -7.61 21.07 14.08
CA ALA A 216 -7.43 21.75 12.80
C ALA A 216 -7.83 23.23 12.87
N LEU A 217 -8.90 23.57 13.60
CA LEU A 217 -9.32 24.95 13.82
C LEU A 217 -8.31 25.72 14.67
N SER A 218 -7.72 25.11 15.71
CA SER A 218 -6.70 25.76 16.55
C SER A 218 -5.53 26.27 15.72
N ILE A 219 -5.00 25.45 14.80
CA ILE A 219 -3.93 25.88 13.89
C ILE A 219 -4.37 27.08 13.06
N TRP A 220 -5.58 27.03 12.49
CA TRP A 220 -6.07 28.13 11.68
C TRP A 220 -6.17 29.43 12.50
N GLU A 221 -6.65 29.34 13.74
CA GLU A 221 -6.75 30.50 14.65
C GLU A 221 -5.39 31.06 15.05
N GLU A 222 -4.42 30.20 15.34
CA GLU A 222 -3.09 30.59 15.83
C GLU A 222 -2.19 31.11 14.71
N GLU A 223 -2.17 30.45 13.55
CA GLU A 223 -1.18 30.70 12.50
C GLU A 223 -1.72 31.56 11.33
N TYR A 224 -3.02 31.50 11.04
CA TYR A 224 -3.57 32.06 9.79
C TYR A 224 -4.60 33.17 9.98
N LYS A 225 -5.40 33.13 11.05
CA LYS A 225 -6.51 34.08 11.28
C LYS A 225 -6.07 35.54 11.36
N MET A 226 -4.86 35.78 11.87
CA MET A 226 -4.26 37.12 11.99
C MET A 226 -3.10 37.33 11.01
N ALA A 227 -2.89 36.44 10.05
CA ALA A 227 -1.83 36.60 9.06
C ALA A 227 -2.10 37.89 8.26
N PRO A 228 -1.11 38.81 8.15
CA PRO A 228 -1.28 40.01 7.36
C PRO A 228 -1.68 39.61 5.95
N THR A 229 -2.73 40.23 5.43
CA THR A 229 -3.19 40.00 4.07
C THR A 229 -2.02 40.33 3.14
N LEU A 230 -1.40 39.32 2.55
CA LEU A 230 -0.45 39.54 1.47
C LEU A 230 -1.26 40.13 0.31
N GLU A 231 -1.20 41.45 0.20
CA GLU A 231 -1.75 42.21 -0.93
C GLU A 231 -1.31 41.51 -2.24
N PRO A 232 -2.26 41.12 -3.12
CA PRO A 232 -1.95 40.40 -4.37
C PRO A 232 -0.98 41.12 -5.32
N ALA A 233 -0.59 42.37 -5.02
CA ALA A 233 0.24 43.22 -5.86
C ALA A 233 1.75 43.12 -5.59
N GLN A 234 2.22 42.61 -4.44
CA GLN A 234 3.65 42.68 -4.11
C GLN A 234 4.50 41.54 -4.68
N ALA A 235 3.95 40.32 -4.80
CA ALA A 235 4.71 39.17 -5.30
C ALA A 235 5.10 39.27 -6.80
N LEU A 236 4.28 39.93 -7.63
CA LEU A 236 4.60 40.19 -9.04
C LEU A 236 5.59 41.36 -9.19
N SER A 237 5.64 42.28 -8.24
CA SER A 237 6.55 43.43 -8.30
C SER A 237 7.98 43.05 -7.92
N GLU A 238 8.18 42.12 -6.98
CA GLU A 238 9.51 41.68 -6.57
C GLU A 238 10.19 40.76 -7.58
N THR A 239 9.43 39.92 -8.29
CA THR A 239 9.95 39.08 -9.39
C THR A 239 10.28 39.90 -10.64
N VAL A 240 9.49 40.95 -10.95
CA VAL A 240 9.80 41.85 -12.08
C VAL A 240 11.00 42.77 -11.76
N ARG A 241 11.11 43.24 -10.51
CA ARG A 241 12.21 44.13 -10.08
C ARG A 241 13.55 43.39 -9.94
N SER A 242 13.54 42.09 -9.63
CA SER A 242 14.74 41.26 -9.59
C SER A 242 15.22 40.81 -10.97
N GLN A 243 14.35 40.77 -11.99
CA GLN A 243 14.75 40.49 -13.38
C GLN A 243 15.13 41.73 -14.22
N GLN A 244 14.68 42.93 -13.85
CA GLN A 244 15.08 44.18 -14.53
C GLN A 244 16.37 44.82 -14.00
N GLY A 245 16.98 44.27 -12.95
CA GLY A 245 18.20 44.79 -12.33
C GLY A 245 19.54 44.27 -12.88
N HIS A 246 19.55 43.44 -13.93
CA HIS A 246 20.77 42.87 -14.53
C HIS A 246 20.85 43.14 -16.05
N SER A 247 20.78 44.42 -16.43
CA SER A 247 21.33 44.88 -17.71
C SER A 247 21.92 46.27 -17.56
N ASN A 248 23.21 46.30 -17.26
CA ASN A 248 24.24 47.08 -17.94
C ASN A 248 25.62 46.59 -17.50
#